data_AF-A0A2P6PD68-F1
#
_entry.id   AF-A0A2P6PD68-F1
#
_cell.length_a   1.000
_cell.length_b   1.000
_cell.length_c   1.000
_cell.angle_alpha   90.00
_cell.angle_beta   90.00
_cell.angle_gamma   90.00
#
_symmetry.space_group_name_H-M   'P 1'
#
loop_
_entity.id
_entity.type
_entity.pdbx_description
1 polymer ?
#
loop_
_entity_poly.entity_id
_entity_poly.type
_entity_poly.pdbx_seq_one_letter_code
_entity_poly.pdbx_strand_id
1 'polypeptide(L)'
;MSPKYAMGGLFSEKSDVYSFGVLVLDIISGKKNASFYFYDQQLGFLAYAWKLSNEGRALDIVEEVLSDSYSSSEVMTCVHVGLLCILLLRIDQP
;
A
#
# COMPACT_ATOMS: atom_id res chain seq x y z
N MET A 1 9.97 0.61 -0.04
CA MET A 1 10.67 1.26 -1.17
C MET A 1 10.31 0.56 -2.46
N SER A 2 10.29 1.26 -3.60
CA SER A 2 10.08 0.63 -4.91
C SER A 2 11.12 -0.46 -5.19
N PRO A 3 10.72 -1.65 -5.71
CA PRO A 3 11.65 -2.70 -6.08
C PRO A 3 12.70 -2.26 -7.10
N LYS A 4 12.33 -1.41 -8.07
CA LYS A 4 13.25 -0.87 -9.09
C LYS A 4 14.33 0.03 -8.48
N TYR A 5 13.97 0.79 -7.45
CA TYR A 5 14.92 1.59 -6.69
C TYR A 5 15.84 0.70 -5.84
N ALA A 6 15.27 -0.23 -5.09
CA ALA A 6 16.04 -1.07 -4.16
C ALA A 6 16.99 -2.06 -4.85
N MET A 7 16.58 -2.64 -6.00
CA MET A 7 17.38 -3.64 -6.73
C MET A 7 18.23 -3.04 -7.85
N GLY A 8 17.76 -1.96 -8.49
CA GLY A 8 18.39 -1.39 -9.68
C GLY A 8 18.95 0.03 -9.51
N GLY A 9 18.80 0.65 -8.32
CA GLY A 9 19.18 2.04 -8.09
C GLY A 9 18.40 3.04 -8.94
N LEU A 10 17.28 2.61 -9.54
CA LEU A 10 16.54 3.42 -10.51
C LEU A 10 15.61 4.39 -9.76
N PHE A 11 16.03 5.65 -9.68
CA PHE A 11 15.24 6.74 -9.12
C PHE A 11 14.36 7.37 -10.20
N SER A 12 13.08 7.59 -9.88
CA SER A 12 12.11 8.22 -10.77
C SER A 12 10.91 8.74 -9.97
N GLU A 13 10.17 9.67 -10.55
CA GLU A 13 8.88 10.11 -9.97
C GLU A 13 7.94 8.90 -9.74
N LYS A 14 7.98 7.88 -10.59
CA LYS A 14 7.16 6.67 -10.45
C LYS A 14 7.60 5.78 -9.27
N SER A 15 8.90 5.71 -8.96
CA SER A 15 9.38 5.00 -7.76
C SER A 15 8.96 5.70 -6.47
N ASP A 16 8.84 7.03 -6.53
CA ASP A 16 8.37 7.85 -5.41
C ASP A 16 6.86 7.66 -5.20
N VAL A 17 6.07 7.69 -6.28
CA VAL A 17 4.62 7.40 -6.24
C VAL A 17 4.33 6.02 -5.64
N TYR A 18 5.09 4.98 -6.03
CA TYR A 18 4.93 3.66 -5.42
C TYR A 18 5.26 3.65 -3.94
N SER A 19 6.38 4.29 -3.56
CA SER A 19 6.81 4.33 -2.17
C SER A 19 5.81 5.10 -1.31
N PHE A 20 5.20 6.15 -1.87
CA PHE A 20 4.08 6.86 -1.27
C PHE A 20 2.85 5.95 -1.09
N GLY A 21 2.46 5.17 -2.09
CA GLY A 21 1.34 4.22 -1.99
C GLY A 21 1.54 3.18 -0.88
N VAL A 22 2.74 2.61 -0.77
CA VAL A 22 3.10 1.70 0.33
C VAL A 22 3.00 2.41 1.68
N LEU A 23 3.53 3.63 1.79
CA LEU A 23 3.49 4.40 3.03
C LEU A 23 2.05 4.71 3.48
N VAL A 24 1.16 5.06 2.55
CA VAL A 24 -0.26 5.31 2.86
C VAL A 24 -0.93 4.07 3.43
N LEU A 25 -0.73 2.90 2.81
CA LEU A 25 -1.30 1.64 3.31
C LEU A 25 -0.70 1.23 4.66
N ASP A 26 0.59 1.48 4.89
CA ASP A 26 1.24 1.25 6.18
C ASP A 26 0.61 2.10 7.28
N ILE A 27 0.40 3.39 7.02
CA ILE A 27 -0.22 4.33 7.98
C ILE A 27 -1.63 3.87 8.34
N ILE A 28 -2.46 3.54 7.34
CA ILE A 28 -3.84 3.10 7.56
C ILE A 28 -3.90 1.79 8.34
N SER A 29 -2.96 0.88 8.05
CA SER A 29 -2.95 -0.44 8.69
C SER A 29 -2.43 -0.44 10.12
N GLY A 30 -1.82 0.66 10.58
CA GLY A 30 -1.18 0.75 11.90
C GLY A 30 0.03 -0.17 12.09
N LYS A 31 0.29 -1.06 11.11
CA LYS A 31 1.41 -2.00 11.15
C LYS A 31 2.68 -1.25 10.77
N LYS A 32 3.53 -0.96 11.78
CA LYS A 32 4.91 -0.56 11.52
C LYS A 32 5.59 -1.65 10.68
N ASN A 33 5.95 -1.30 9.45
CA ASN A 33 6.70 -2.15 8.51
C ASN A 33 8.13 -2.54 8.97
N ALA A 34 8.46 -2.38 10.25
CA ALA A 34 9.76 -2.69 10.82
C ALA A 34 10.06 -4.21 10.91
N SER A 35 9.08 -5.08 10.63
CA SER A 35 9.30 -6.54 10.59
C SER A 35 8.95 -7.20 9.26
N PHE A 36 8.43 -6.46 8.27
CA PHE A 36 8.13 -6.99 6.92
C PHE A 36 9.37 -6.95 6.02
N TYR A 37 10.51 -7.43 6.53
CA TYR A 37 11.81 -7.43 5.87
C TYR A 37 11.96 -8.46 4.73
N PHE A 38 10.84 -8.96 4.18
CA PHE A 38 10.87 -9.82 3.01
C PHE A 38 9.93 -9.29 1.92
N TYR A 39 10.51 -9.07 0.75
CA TYR A 39 9.84 -8.80 -0.53
C TYR A 39 8.59 -9.67 -0.74
N ASP A 40 8.66 -10.94 -0.30
CA ASP A 40 7.57 -11.91 -0.41
C ASP A 40 6.40 -11.61 0.53
N GLN A 41 6.66 -11.13 1.75
CA GLN A 41 5.61 -10.73 2.70
C GLN A 41 5.04 -9.34 2.42
N GLN A 42 5.82 -8.39 1.89
CA GLN A 42 5.27 -7.11 1.41
C GLN A 42 4.37 -7.32 0.19
N LEU A 43 4.77 -8.19 -0.76
CA LEU A 43 3.87 -8.65 -1.82
C LEU A 43 2.63 -9.34 -1.23
N GLY A 44 2.80 -10.13 -0.17
CA GLY A 44 1.70 -10.75 0.57
C GLY A 44 0.72 -9.74 1.18
N PHE A 45 1.20 -8.69 1.84
CA PHE A 45 0.36 -7.63 2.41
C PHE A 45 -0.37 -6.85 1.31
N LEU A 46 0.32 -6.47 0.24
CA LEU A 46 -0.30 -5.75 -0.87
C LEU A 46 -1.31 -6.62 -1.61
N ALA A 47 -1.03 -7.91 -1.80
CA ALA A 47 -1.98 -8.87 -2.37
C ALA A 47 -3.19 -9.06 -1.44
N TYR A 48 -2.97 -9.09 -0.13
CA TYR A 48 -4.04 -9.16 0.87
C TYR A 48 -4.92 -7.90 0.87
N ALA A 49 -4.31 -6.72 0.85
CA ALA A 49 -5.00 -5.44 0.76
C ALA A 49 -5.82 -5.33 -0.53
N TRP A 50 -5.24 -5.74 -1.66
CA TRP A 50 -5.93 -5.80 -2.94
C TRP A 50 -7.12 -6.76 -2.92
N LYS A 51 -6.95 -7.95 -2.34
CA LYS A 51 -8.03 -8.93 -2.18
C LYS A 51 -9.18 -8.36 -1.35
N LEU A 52 -8.88 -7.79 -0.18
CA LEU A 52 -9.89 -7.16 0.68
C LEU A 52 -10.60 -6.00 -0.02
N SER A 53 -9.87 -5.17 -0.78
CA SER A 53 -10.47 -4.09 -1.56
C SER A 53 -11.45 -4.61 -2.61
N ASN A 54 -11.13 -5.70 -3.30
CA ASN A 54 -12.03 -6.32 -4.28
C ASN A 54 -13.25 -6.99 -3.64
N GLU A 55 -13.14 -7.45 -2.39
CA GLU A 55 -14.24 -8.03 -1.62
C GLU A 55 -15.12 -6.96 -0.95
N GLY A 56 -14.82 -5.66 -1.12
CA GLY A 56 -15.53 -4.56 -0.45
C GLY A 56 -15.23 -4.45 1.05
N ARG A 57 -14.15 -5.11 1.49
CA ARG A 57 -13.72 -5.25 2.89
C ARG A 57 -12.43 -4.50 3.18
N ALA A 58 -12.14 -3.43 2.44
CA ALA A 58 -10.90 -2.66 2.63
C ALA A 58 -10.79 -2.01 4.01
N LEU A 59 -11.91 -1.83 4.73
CA LEU A 59 -11.90 -1.37 6.13
C LEU A 59 -11.28 -2.39 7.09
N ASP A 60 -11.23 -3.67 6.74
CA ASP A 60 -10.60 -4.71 7.58
C ASP A 60 -9.06 -4.56 7.64
N ILE A 61 -8.48 -3.72 6.77
CA ILE A 61 -7.05 -3.36 6.78
C ILE A 61 -6.75 -2.39 7.93
N VAL A 62 -7.75 -1.62 8.35
CA VAL A 62 -7.63 -0.43 9.19
C VAL A 62 -7.43 -0.82 10.64
N GLU A 63 -6.50 -0.18 11.32
CA GLU A 63 -6.30 -0.40 12.75
C GLU A 63 -7.49 0.11 13.57
N GLU A 64 -8.01 -0.74 14.46
CA GLU A 64 -9.14 -0.43 15.35
C GLU A 64 -8.91 0.82 16.21
N VAL A 65 -7.66 1.10 16.58
CA VAL A 65 -7.25 2.26 17.41
C VAL A 65 -7.63 3.60 16.80
N LEU A 66 -7.79 3.63 15.49
CA LEU A 66 -8.04 4.84 14.75
C LEU A 66 -9.54 4.98 14.36
N SER A 67 -10.41 4.00 14.71
CA SER A 67 -11.81 3.89 14.27
C SER A 67 -12.67 5.12 14.55
N ASP A 68 -12.33 5.91 15.57
CA ASP A 68 -13.12 7.05 16.03
C ASP A 68 -12.63 8.39 15.45
N SER A 69 -11.53 8.39 14.68
CA SER A 69 -10.84 9.60 14.23
C SER A 69 -11.09 9.98 12.76
N TYR A 70 -11.82 9.17 12.01
CA TYR A 70 -12.04 9.37 10.59
C TYR A 70 -13.31 8.71 10.06
N SER A 71 -13.77 9.17 8.89
CA SER A 71 -14.90 8.53 8.22
C SER A 71 -14.45 7.29 7.44
N SER A 72 -15.29 6.24 7.43
CA SER A 72 -15.04 5.04 6.63
C SER A 72 -14.84 5.34 5.15
N SER A 73 -15.49 6.40 4.63
CA SER A 73 -15.34 6.85 3.25
C SER A 73 -13.92 7.37 2.96
N GLU A 74 -13.36 8.19 3.84
CA GLU A 74 -12.00 8.72 3.66
C GLU A 74 -10.97 7.59 3.66
N VAL A 75 -11.11 6.64 4.59
CA VAL A 75 -10.20 5.50 4.67
C VAL A 75 -10.28 4.62 3.42
N MET A 76 -11.49 4.34 2.92
CA MET A 76 -11.69 3.63 1.66
C MET A 76 -11.01 4.34 0.49
N THR A 77 -11.13 5.68 0.42
CA THR A 77 -10.45 6.47 -0.61
C THR A 77 -8.93 6.35 -0.48
N CYS A 78 -8.37 6.44 0.73
CA CYS A 78 -6.93 6.31 0.94
C CYS A 78 -6.41 4.91 0.57
N VAL A 79 -7.17 3.85 0.89
CA VAL A 79 -6.82 2.48 0.46
C VAL A 79 -6.82 2.36 -1.06
N HIS A 80 -7.84 2.86 -1.75
CA HIS A 80 -7.89 2.83 -3.22
C HIS A 80 -6.74 3.61 -3.86
N VAL A 81 -6.47 4.83 -3.37
CA VAL A 81 -5.36 5.66 -3.87
C VAL A 81 -4.02 4.97 -3.63
N GLY A 82 -3.80 4.41 -2.43
CA GLY A 82 -2.58 3.66 -2.10
C GLY A 82 -2.36 2.46 -3.02
N LEU A 83 -3.41 1.67 -3.29
CA LEU A 83 -3.36 0.55 -4.22
C LEU A 83 -3.10 1.00 -5.66
N LEU A 84 -3.72 2.09 -6.12
CA LEU A 84 -3.48 2.66 -7.45
C LEU A 84 -2.03 3.11 -7.62
N CYS A 85 -1.47 3.83 -6.65
CA CYS A 85 -0.07 4.26 -6.64
C CYS A 85 0.90 3.08 -6.81
N ILE A 86 0.57 1.93 -6.23
CA ILE A 86 1.36 0.70 -6.31
C ILE A 86 1.22 0.02 -7.67
N LEU A 87 0.01 -0.01 -8.23
CA LEU A 87 -0.29 -0.61 -9.52
C LEU A 87 0.26 0.20 -10.71
N LEU A 88 0.33 1.52 -10.59
CA LEU A 88 0.86 2.39 -11.64
C LEU A 88 2.31 2.04 -12.02
N LEU A 89 3.11 1.48 -11.10
CA LEU A 89 4.44 0.98 -11.45
C LEU A 89 4.47 -0.35 -12.21
N ARG A 90 3.41 -1.16 -12.10
CA ARG A 90 3.30 -2.45 -12.82
C ARG A 90 2.80 -2.26 -14.26
N ILE A 91 1.99 -1.24 -14.52
CA ILE A 91 1.38 -0.99 -15.84
C ILE A 91 2.39 -0.46 -16.86
N ASP A 92 3.51 0.12 -16.43
CA ASP A 92 4.62 0.54 -17.30
C ASP A 92 5.61 -0.59 -17.67
N GLN A 93 5.25 -1.87 -17.49
CA GLN A 93 6.02 -2.95 -18.10
C GLN A 93 5.50 -3.22 -19.52
N PRO A 94 6.36 -3.18 -20.56
CA PRO A 94 6.00 -3.64 -21.89
C PRO A 94 5.66 -5.14 -21.91
#